data_AF-A0A8J7XQM1-F1
#
_entry.id   AF-A0A8J7XQM1-F1
#
_cell.length_a   1.000
_cell.length_b   1.000
_cell.length_c   1.000
_cell.angle_alpha   90.00
_cell.angle_beta   90.00
_cell.angle_gamma   90.00
#
_symmetry.space_group_name_H-M   'P 1'
#
loop_
_entity.id
_entity.type
_entity.pdbx_description
1 polymer ?
#
loop_
_entity_poly.entity_id
_entity_poly.type
_entity_poly.pdbx_seq_one_letter_code
_entity_poly.pdbx_strand_id
1 'polypeptide(L)'
;MSRIIDHMDITAIIMSYDHRDAPAYHPRMMLKVLVYAYLIGMRSSRKIEALLEDSLVFMYLSGRQTPDFRTICRFRREHVGKIEEIFGQIVELCAGLNMVGLKNVFSDGSKIKASASVENSKTKEVVK
;
A
#
# COMPACT_ATOMS: atom_id res chain seq x y z
N MET A 1 13.02 4.21 7.88
CA MET A 1 11.81 4.00 7.05
C MET A 1 10.69 5.01 7.33
N SER A 2 10.10 5.04 8.54
CA SER A 2 9.03 6.01 8.89
C SER A 2 9.39 7.46 8.52
N ARG A 3 10.63 7.87 8.83
CA ARG A 3 11.16 9.22 8.53
C ARG A 3 11.31 9.53 7.03
N ILE A 4 11.50 8.53 6.17
CA ILE A 4 11.56 8.73 4.71
C ILE A 4 10.16 9.09 4.20
N ILE A 5 9.14 8.38 4.67
CA ILE A 5 7.74 8.60 4.31
C ILE A 5 7.23 9.97 4.81
N ASP A 6 7.80 10.49 5.90
CA ASP A 6 7.49 11.83 6.38
C ASP A 6 7.99 12.96 5.46
N HIS A 7 9.03 12.70 4.67
CA HIS A 7 9.60 13.66 3.72
C HIS A 7 9.12 13.46 2.28
N MET A 8 8.33 12.43 1.99
CA MET A 8 7.76 12.21 0.65
C MET A 8 6.54 13.09 0.41
N ASP A 9 6.43 13.57 -0.83
CA ASP A 9 5.26 14.32 -1.26
C ASP A 9 4.04 13.39 -1.40
N ILE A 10 3.10 13.56 -0.48
CA ILE A 10 1.81 12.84 -0.47
C ILE A 10 0.64 13.78 -0.77
N THR A 11 0.90 14.98 -1.27
CA THR A 11 -0.12 16.01 -1.51
C THR A 11 -1.22 15.49 -2.42
N ALA A 12 -0.87 14.75 -3.47
CA ALA A 12 -1.85 14.11 -4.37
C ALA A 12 -2.80 13.14 -3.65
N ILE A 13 -2.30 12.37 -2.66
CA ILE A 13 -3.14 11.48 -1.85
C ILE A 13 -4.02 12.30 -0.91
N ILE A 14 -3.46 13.32 -0.26
CA ILE A 14 -4.22 14.20 0.63
C ILE A 14 -5.34 14.93 -0.13
N MET A 15 -5.05 15.47 -1.32
CA MET A 15 -6.02 16.17 -2.17
C MET A 15 -7.10 15.27 -2.76
N SER A 16 -6.86 13.95 -2.82
CA SER A 16 -7.88 12.99 -3.26
C SER A 16 -9.00 12.77 -2.24
N TYR A 17 -8.78 13.17 -0.97
CA TYR A 17 -9.84 13.28 0.01
C TYR A 17 -10.57 14.61 -0.20
N ASP A 18 -11.68 14.58 -0.95
CA ASP A 18 -12.56 15.73 -1.09
C ASP A 18 -13.10 16.13 0.30
N HIS A 19 -13.28 17.42 0.54
CA HIS A 19 -13.55 18.05 1.84
C HIS A 19 -14.87 17.61 2.54
N ARG A 20 -15.57 16.63 1.98
CA ARG A 20 -16.87 16.10 2.45
C ARG A 20 -16.71 14.88 3.35
N ASP A 21 -15.63 14.12 3.21
CA ASP A 21 -15.36 12.92 4.01
C ASP A 21 -13.95 13.01 4.58
N ALA A 22 -13.82 13.53 5.81
CA ALA A 22 -12.55 13.47 6.52
C ALA A 22 -12.11 12.00 6.64
N PRO A 23 -10.90 11.64 6.16
CA PRO A 23 -10.48 10.25 6.24
C PRO A 23 -10.42 9.80 7.70
N ALA A 24 -11.01 8.64 7.99
CA ALA A 24 -10.97 8.03 9.32
C ALA A 24 -9.54 7.81 9.84
N TYR A 25 -8.57 7.73 8.92
CA TYR A 25 -7.15 7.54 9.22
C TYR A 25 -6.29 8.46 8.37
N HIS A 26 -5.25 9.05 8.96
CA HIS A 26 -4.37 9.95 8.23
C HIS A 26 -3.67 9.22 7.06
N PRO A 27 -3.71 9.74 5.81
CA PRO A 27 -3.18 9.03 4.64
C PRO A 27 -1.70 8.66 4.75
N ARG A 28 -0.89 9.54 5.37
CA ARG A 28 0.52 9.25 5.67
C ARG A 28 0.71 8.03 6.57
N MET A 29 -0.18 7.83 7.55
CA MET A 29 -0.12 6.67 8.45
C MET A 29 -0.46 5.40 7.68
N MET A 30 -1.55 5.42 6.92
CA MET A 30 -1.95 4.30 6.05
C MET A 30 -0.84 3.91 5.08
N LEU A 31 -0.16 4.90 4.49
CA LEU A 31 0.98 4.69 3.61
C LEU A 31 2.17 4.05 4.34
N LYS A 32 2.52 4.52 5.55
CA LYS A 32 3.58 3.92 6.38
C LYS A 32 3.34 2.44 6.65
N VAL A 33 2.11 2.10 7.03
CA VAL A 33 1.70 0.72 7.29
C VAL A 33 1.82 -0.13 6.03
N LEU A 34 1.28 0.33 4.90
CA LEU A 34 1.28 -0.44 3.65
C LEU A 34 2.68 -0.62 3.07
N VAL A 35 3.47 0.44 3.02
CA VAL A 35 4.86 0.36 2.52
C VAL A 35 5.66 -0.62 3.37
N TYR A 36 5.59 -0.50 4.70
CA TYR A 36 6.32 -1.42 5.57
C TYR A 36 5.85 -2.87 5.42
N ALA A 37 4.54 -3.08 5.32
CA ALA A 37 3.98 -4.41 5.05
C ALA A 37 4.55 -5.00 3.75
N TYR A 38 4.65 -4.21 2.68
CA TYR A 38 5.18 -4.68 1.39
C TYR A 38 6.67 -4.97 1.42
N LEU A 39 7.46 -4.18 2.14
CA LEU A 39 8.89 -4.44 2.33
C LEU A 39 9.15 -5.82 2.97
N ILE A 40 8.29 -6.23 3.92
CA ILE A 40 8.39 -7.53 4.57
C ILE A 40 7.60 -8.65 3.86
N GLY A 41 7.09 -8.38 2.65
CA GLY A 41 6.33 -9.35 1.84
C GLY A 41 4.88 -9.58 2.29
N MET A 42 4.36 -8.78 3.23
CA MET A 42 3.00 -8.90 3.75
C MET A 42 1.99 -8.13 2.89
N ARG A 43 1.20 -8.85 2.08
CA ARG A 43 0.21 -8.24 1.16
C ARG A 43 -1.26 -8.42 1.58
N SER A 44 -1.54 -9.37 2.47
CA SER A 44 -2.92 -9.64 2.91
C SER A 44 -3.39 -8.58 3.90
N SER A 45 -4.45 -7.84 3.54
CA SER A 45 -5.01 -6.80 4.42
C SER A 45 -5.47 -7.34 5.77
N ARG A 46 -5.98 -8.58 5.82
CA ARG A 46 -6.36 -9.25 7.09
C ARG A 46 -5.15 -9.58 7.95
N LYS A 47 -4.02 -9.95 7.33
CA LYS A 47 -2.78 -10.17 8.07
C LYS A 47 -2.19 -8.84 8.56
N ILE A 48 -2.32 -7.78 7.78
CA ILE A 48 -1.89 -6.43 8.18
C ILE A 48 -2.73 -5.93 9.36
N GLU A 49 -4.04 -6.13 9.33
CA GLU A 49 -4.96 -5.86 10.45
C GLU A 49 -4.52 -6.59 11.73
N ALA A 50 -4.28 -7.90 11.68
CA ALA A 50 -3.77 -8.64 12.83
C ALA A 50 -2.41 -8.12 13.32
N LEU A 51 -1.51 -7.77 12.41
CA LEU A 51 -0.21 -7.19 12.78
C LEU A 51 -0.34 -5.81 13.44
N LEU A 52 -1.37 -5.02 13.14
CA LEU A 52 -1.62 -3.74 13.80
C LEU A 52 -1.97 -3.92 15.29
N GLU A 53 -2.45 -5.10 15.68
CA GLU A 53 -2.75 -5.46 17.07
C GLU A 53 -1.56 -6.16 17.75
N ASP A 54 -0.84 -7.02 17.03
CA ASP A 54 0.15 -7.93 17.63
C ASP A 54 1.60 -7.46 17.48
N SER A 55 1.90 -6.61 16.50
CA SER A 55 3.28 -6.21 16.18
C SER A 55 3.60 -4.81 16.69
N LEU A 56 4.61 -4.71 17.56
CA LEU A 56 5.13 -3.44 18.06
C LEU A 56 5.52 -2.47 16.93
N VAL A 57 6.04 -2.99 15.82
CA VAL A 57 6.44 -2.15 14.69
C VAL A 57 5.21 -1.54 14.00
N PHE A 58 4.16 -2.33 13.77
CA PHE A 58 2.93 -1.83 13.17
C PHE A 58 2.19 -0.88 14.11
N MET A 59 2.12 -1.19 15.40
CA MET A 59 1.58 -0.28 16.42
C MET A 59 2.34 1.05 16.46
N TYR A 60 3.66 1.03 16.35
CA TYR A 60 4.46 2.26 16.30
C TYR A 60 4.18 3.07 15.03
N LEU A 61 4.15 2.42 13.86
CA LEU A 61 3.87 3.07 12.58
C LEU A 61 2.46 3.65 12.50
N SER A 62 1.48 2.98 13.10
CA SER A 62 0.09 3.40 13.12
C SER A 62 -0.24 4.38 14.25
N GLY A 63 0.67 4.57 15.21
CA GLY A 63 0.36 5.31 16.44
C GLY A 63 -0.73 4.61 17.27
N ARG A 64 -0.70 3.27 17.31
CA ARG A 64 -1.67 2.37 17.97
C ARG A 64 -3.08 2.42 17.38
N GLN A 65 -3.24 3.00 16.19
CA GLN A 65 -4.49 2.92 15.43
C GLN A 65 -4.57 1.56 14.72
N THR A 66 -5.76 0.99 14.66
CA THR A 66 -6.02 -0.36 14.12
C THR A 66 -7.05 -0.28 12.99
N PRO A 67 -6.69 0.29 11.82
CA PRO A 67 -7.58 0.27 10.66
C PRO A 67 -7.91 -1.16 10.27
N ASP A 68 -9.21 -1.42 10.06
CA ASP A 68 -9.69 -2.74 9.70
C ASP A 68 -9.25 -3.14 8.27
N PHE A 69 -9.35 -4.43 7.95
CA PHE A 69 -8.92 -4.92 6.63
C PHE A 69 -9.67 -4.24 5.48
N ARG A 70 -10.91 -3.78 5.71
CA ARG A 70 -11.74 -3.09 4.70
C ARG A 70 -11.18 -1.71 4.38
N THR A 71 -10.78 -0.98 5.41
CA THR A 71 -10.16 0.34 5.31
C THR A 71 -8.81 0.25 4.60
N ILE A 72 -8.00 -0.74 4.96
CA ILE A 72 -6.72 -1.03 4.29
C ILE A 72 -6.95 -1.36 2.81
N CYS A 73 -7.92 -2.22 2.50
CA CYS A 73 -8.29 -2.57 1.13
C CYS A 73 -8.76 -1.36 0.32
N ARG A 74 -9.62 -0.52 0.91
CA ARG A 74 -10.16 0.67 0.26
C ARG A 74 -9.05 1.65 -0.08
N PHE A 75 -8.23 2.02 0.91
CA PHE A 75 -7.09 2.92 0.74
C PHE A 75 -6.14 2.42 -0.35
N ARG A 76 -5.81 1.13 -0.34
CA ARG A 76 -4.96 0.52 -1.37
C ARG A 76 -5.56 0.64 -2.76
N ARG A 77 -6.86 0.35 -2.92
CA ARG A 77 -7.54 0.38 -4.22
C ARG A 77 -7.61 1.79 -4.78
N GLU A 78 -7.87 2.77 -3.93
CA GLU A 78 -8.00 4.18 -4.32
C GLU A 78 -6.65 4.81 -4.70
N HIS A 79 -5.54 4.34 -4.12
CA HIS A 79 -4.23 4.97 -4.29
C HIS A 79 -3.15 4.05 -4.90
N VAL A 80 -3.53 2.94 -5.55
CA VAL A 80 -2.60 1.90 -6.02
C VAL A 80 -1.44 2.47 -6.85
N GLY A 81 -1.72 3.31 -7.85
CA GLY A 81 -0.69 3.88 -8.71
C GLY A 81 0.29 4.78 -7.95
N LYS A 82 -0.21 5.54 -6.97
CA LYS A 82 0.67 6.42 -6.16
C LYS A 82 1.47 5.63 -5.13
N ILE A 83 0.91 4.56 -4.58
CA ILE A 83 1.63 3.64 -3.68
C ILE A 83 2.78 2.98 -4.44
N GLU A 84 2.57 2.56 -5.69
CA GLU A 84 3.63 1.98 -6.53
C GLU A 84 4.75 2.97 -6.83
N GLU A 85 4.42 4.21 -7.19
CA GLU A 85 5.40 5.29 -7.41
C GLU A 85 6.25 5.55 -6.16
N ILE A 86 5.59 5.70 -5.01
CA ILE A 86 6.23 5.93 -3.72
C ILE A 86 7.12 4.74 -3.32
N PHE A 87 6.64 3.51 -3.55
CA PHE A 87 7.42 2.32 -3.28
C PHE A 87 8.67 2.24 -4.18
N GLY A 88 8.56 2.61 -5.46
CA GLY A 88 9.69 2.73 -6.36
C GLY A 88 10.75 3.70 -5.85
N GLN A 89 10.35 4.93 -5.48
CA GLN A 89 11.26 5.94 -4.92
C GLN A 89 11.98 5.47 -3.66
N ILE A 90 11.27 4.74 -2.80
CA ILE A 90 11.86 4.13 -1.60
C ILE A 90 12.92 3.10 -1.97
N VAL A 91 12.61 2.19 -2.91
CA VAL A 91 13.53 1.13 -3.32
C VAL A 91 14.78 1.75 -3.96
N GLU A 92 14.62 2.76 -4.81
CA GLU A 92 15.71 3.54 -5.40
C GLU A 92 16.56 4.23 -4.34
N LEU A 93 15.95 4.91 -3.37
CA LEU A 93 16.67 5.56 -2.28
C LEU A 93 17.46 4.55 -1.45
N CYS A 94 16.86 3.41 -1.12
CA CYS A 94 17.54 2.37 -0.37
C CYS A 94 18.68 1.72 -1.17
N ALA A 95 18.53 1.57 -2.48
CA ALA A 95 19.59 1.09 -3.38
C ALA A 95 20.76 2.09 -3.47
N GLY A 96 20.45 3.39 -3.60
CA GLY A 96 21.45 4.46 -3.70
C GLY A 96 22.23 4.72 -2.40
N LEU A 97 21.62 4.46 -1.24
CA LEU A 97 22.26 4.69 0.06
C LEU A 97 23.16 3.55 0.54
N ASN A 98 23.38 2.49 -0.27
CA ASN A 98 24.06 1.25 0.16
C ASN A 98 23.52 0.73 1.52
N MET A 99 22.25 1.02 1.84
CA MET A 99 21.64 0.52 3.06
C MET A 99 21.43 -0.97 2.87
N VAL A 100 22.37 -1.75 3.40
CA VAL A 100 22.40 -3.21 3.54
C VAL A 100 21.27 -3.70 4.47
N GLY A 101 20.04 -3.28 4.18
CA GLY A 101 18.79 -3.71 4.81
C GLY A 101 17.76 -4.21 3.80
N LEU A 102 18.01 -4.04 2.49
CA LEU A 102 17.19 -4.60 1.42
C LEU A 102 17.55 -6.06 1.08
N LYS A 103 18.56 -6.63 1.74
CA LYS A 103 19.00 -8.03 1.53
C LYS A 103 17.91 -9.06 1.87
N ASN A 104 16.87 -8.64 2.60
CA ASN A 104 15.71 -9.47 2.98
C ASN A 104 14.40 -9.02 2.32
N VAL A 105 14.43 -8.17 1.27
CA VAL A 105 13.24 -7.96 0.44
C VAL A 105 13.09 -9.18 -0.45
N PHE A 106 12.29 -10.14 0.00
CA PHE A 106 11.85 -11.25 -0.83
C PHE A 106 10.96 -10.67 -1.94
N SER A 107 11.55 -10.40 -3.09
CA SER A 107 10.82 -10.18 -4.34
C SER A 107 10.30 -11.53 -4.84
N ASP A 108 9.42 -12.17 -4.07
CA ASP A 108 8.64 -13.30 -4.56
C ASP A 108 7.59 -12.74 -5.53
N GLY A 109 7.80 -13.02 -6.82
CA GLY A 109 6.88 -12.65 -7.89
C GLY A 109 5.56 -13.37 -7.70
N SER A 110 4.66 -12.79 -6.91
CA SER A 110 3.31 -13.32 -6.76
C SER A 110 2.59 -13.14 -8.11
N LYS A 111 2.39 -14.24 -8.84
CA LYS A 111 1.52 -14.27 -10.02
C LYS A 111 0.10 -13.92 -9.58
N ILE A 112 -0.32 -12.69 -9.81
CA ILE A 112 -1.69 -12.25 -9.56
C ILE A 112 -2.58 -12.92 -10.60
N LYS A 113 -3.35 -13.94 -10.21
CA LYS A 113 -4.51 -14.36 -11.00
C LYS A 113 -5.55 -13.25 -10.87
N ALA A 114 -5.65 -12.41 -11.90
CA ALA A 114 -6.79 -11.52 -12.05
C ALA A 114 -8.05 -12.39 -12.16
N SER A 115 -9.00 -12.21 -11.24
CA SER A 115 -10.31 -12.82 -11.34
C SER A 115 -11.06 -12.16 -12.50
N ALA A 116 -10.86 -12.66 -13.71
CA ALA A 116 -11.76 -12.39 -14.83
C ALA A 116 -13.03 -13.20 -14.60
N SER A 117 -14.14 -12.56 -14.22
CA SER A 117 -15.43 -13.25 -14.38
C SER A 117 -15.66 -13.43 -15.88
N VAL A 118 -16.02 -14.65 -16.27
CA VAL A 118 -16.32 -15.00 -17.68
C VAL A 118 -17.58 -14.26 -18.18
N GLU A 119 -18.30 -13.58 -17.29
CA GLU A 119 -19.59 -12.93 -17.56
C GLU A 119 -19.52 -11.55 -18.21
N ASN A 120 -18.34 -10.94 -18.38
CA ASN A 120 -18.23 -9.63 -19.06
C ASN A 120 -17.56 -9.67 -20.46
N SER A 121 -17.35 -10.87 -21.02
CA SER A 121 -16.66 -11.06 -22.31
C SER A 121 -17.59 -11.09 -23.53
N LYS A 122 -18.78 -10.49 -23.47
CA LYS A 122 -19.65 -10.37 -24.66
C LYS A 122 -19.95 -8.92 -25.00
N THR A 123 -19.39 -8.47 -26.13
CA THR A 123 -20.10 -7.98 -27.34
C THR A 123 -19.06 -7.32 -28.27
N LYS A 124 -19.06 -7.40 -29.61
CA LYS A 124 -19.91 -7.98 -30.67
C LYS A 124 -19.02 -8.12 -31.91
N GLU A 125 -19.26 -9.14 -32.74
CA GLU A 125 -18.81 -9.15 -34.13
C GLU A 125 -19.47 -8.00 -34.92
N VAL A 126 -18.68 -7.27 -35.71
CA VAL A 126 -19.02 -6.72 -37.04
C VAL A 126 -17.69 -6.68 -37.81
N VAL A 127 -17.35 -7.72 -38.57
CA VAL A 127 -17.50 -7.87 -40.04
C VAL A 127 -16.80 -6.75 -40.84
N LYS A 128 -15.77 -7.19 -41.58
CA LYS A 128 -15.08 -6.62 -42.76
C LYS A 128 -15.35 -5.18 -43.16
#